data_AF-A0A947EF60-F1
#
_entry.id   AF-A0A947EF60-F1
#
_cell.length_a   1.000
_cell.length_b   1.000
_cell.length_c   1.000
_cell.angle_alpha   90.00
_cell.angle_beta   90.00
_cell.angle_gamma   90.00
#
_symmetry.space_group_name_H-M   'P 1'
#
loop_
_entity.id
_entity.type
_entity.pdbx_description
1 polymer ?
#
loop_
_entity_poly.entity_id
_entity_poly.type
_entity_poly.pdbx_seq_one_letter_code
_entity_poly.pdbx_strand_id
1 'polypeptide(L)'
;MKGLFKYVNILITLASVAAIIYGFTLLEESPEIAKKWIGSGTLALFLVAMPMFLIRASRGKKMKDYMLNEENIHKMRDSQTKQSENKNRGEN
;
A
#
# COMPACT_ATOMS: atom_id res chain seq x y z
N MET A 1 -14.49 17.48 2.92
CA MET A 1 -14.41 16.25 2.09
C MET A 1 -13.09 15.47 2.26
N LYS A 2 -12.60 15.20 3.49
CA LYS A 2 -11.35 14.42 3.71
C LYS A 2 -11.59 12.93 4.05
N GLY A 3 -12.78 12.58 4.53
CA GLY A 3 -13.15 11.20 4.90
C GLY A 3 -13.63 10.34 3.72
N LEU A 4 -14.34 10.94 2.76
CA LEU A 4 -15.02 10.18 1.68
C LEU A 4 -14.06 9.35 0.82
N PHE A 5 -12.94 9.94 0.39
CA PHE A 5 -11.92 9.24 -0.39
C PHE A 5 -11.29 8.02 0.33
N LYS A 6 -11.33 7.98 1.67
CA LYS A 6 -10.86 6.82 2.44
C LYS A 6 -11.79 5.62 2.24
N TYR A 7 -13.10 5.86 2.17
CA TYR A 7 -14.10 4.81 2.00
C TYR A 7 -14.24 4.36 0.54
N VAL A 8 -13.99 5.24 -0.42
CA VAL A 8 -14.05 4.90 -1.86
C VAL A 8 -13.07 3.79 -2.23
N ASN A 9 -11.82 3.86 -1.76
CA ASN A 9 -10.83 2.81 -2.02
C ASN A 9 -11.28 1.46 -1.43
N ILE A 10 -11.79 1.46 -0.19
CA ILE A 10 -12.28 0.25 0.49
C ILE A 10 -13.47 -0.34 -0.27
N LEU A 11 -14.39 0.50 -0.75
CA LEU A 11 -15.55 0.07 -1.52
C LEU A 11 -15.13 -0.60 -2.84
N ILE A 12 -14.18 0.01 -3.56
CA ILE A 12 -13.66 -0.55 -4.83
C ILE A 12 -12.97 -1.89 -4.57
N THR A 13 -12.10 -1.97 -3.57
CA THR A 13 -11.43 -3.22 -3.20
C THR A 13 -12.45 -4.31 -2.85
N LEU A 14 -13.46 -3.98 -2.04
CA LEU A 14 -14.49 -4.94 -1.63
C LEU A 14 -15.34 -5.41 -2.82
N ALA A 15 -15.71 -4.49 -3.72
CA ALA A 15 -16.42 -4.82 -4.95
C ALA A 15 -15.60 -5.74 -5.86
N SER A 16 -14.30 -5.47 -6.03
CA SER A 16 -13.40 -6.35 -6.80
C SER A 16 -13.28 -7.75 -6.18
N VAL A 17 -13.13 -7.83 -4.86
CA VAL A 17 -13.06 -9.13 -4.16
C VAL A 17 -14.38 -9.89 -4.28
N ALA A 18 -15.51 -9.21 -4.11
CA ALA A 18 -16.83 -9.81 -4.29
C ALA A 18 -17.05 -10.32 -5.72
N ALA A 19 -16.63 -9.57 -6.74
CA ALA A 19 -16.67 -9.98 -8.15
C ALA A 19 -15.83 -11.24 -8.42
N ILE A 20 -14.65 -11.34 -7.81
CA ILE A 20 -13.79 -12.53 -7.93
C ILE A 20 -14.46 -13.75 -7.28
N ILE A 21 -14.95 -13.60 -6.04
CA ILE A 21 -15.64 -14.67 -5.32
C ILE A 21 -16.88 -15.13 -6.11
N TYR A 22 -17.68 -14.19 -6.60
CA TYR A 22 -18.85 -14.49 -7.42
C TYR A 22 -18.47 -15.22 -8.71
N GLY A 23 -17.40 -14.78 -9.38
CA GLY A 23 -16.87 -15.47 -10.56
C GLY A 23 -16.46 -16.92 -10.26
N PHE A 24 -15.89 -17.20 -9.08
CA PHE A 24 -15.59 -18.58 -8.67
C PHE A 24 -16.84 -19.42 -8.44
N THR A 25 -17.94 -18.84 -7.92
CA THR A 25 -19.20 -19.58 -7.75
C THR A 25 -19.86 -19.97 -9.07
N LEU A 26 -19.61 -19.23 -10.15
CA LEU A 26 -20.17 -19.46 -11.48
C LEU A 26 -19.31 -20.38 -12.37
N LEU A 27 -18.17 -20.86 -11.85
CA LEU A 27 -17.16 -21.55 -12.66
C LEU A 27 -17.66 -22.86 -13.26
N GLU A 28 -18.55 -23.57 -12.55
CA GLU A 28 -19.14 -24.85 -13.00
C GLU A 28 -20.30 -24.64 -13.97
N GLU A 29 -21.19 -23.66 -13.71
CA GLU A 29 -22.34 -23.40 -14.59
C GLU A 29 -21.97 -22.65 -15.87
N SER A 30 -21.08 -21.67 -15.78
CA SER A 30 -20.79 -20.75 -16.89
C SER A 30 -19.33 -20.30 -16.90
N PRO A 31 -18.41 -21.17 -17.36
CA PRO A 31 -16.97 -20.92 -17.26
C PRO A 31 -16.51 -19.67 -18.02
N GLU A 32 -17.17 -19.28 -19.12
CA GLU A 32 -16.84 -18.06 -19.86
C GLU A 32 -17.20 -16.79 -19.08
N ILE A 33 -18.36 -16.78 -18.44
CA ILE A 33 -18.86 -15.65 -17.64
C ILE A 33 -18.03 -15.54 -16.35
N ALA A 34 -17.77 -16.68 -15.70
CA ALA A 34 -16.90 -16.78 -14.54
C ALA A 34 -15.52 -16.15 -14.78
N LYS A 35 -14.85 -16.53 -15.86
CA LYS A 35 -13.52 -15.99 -16.23
C LYS A 35 -13.56 -14.47 -16.47
N LYS A 36 -14.64 -13.93 -17.06
CA LYS A 36 -14.81 -12.48 -17.22
C LYS A 36 -14.92 -11.76 -15.89
N TRP A 37 -15.67 -12.30 -14.93
CA TRP A 37 -15.79 -11.72 -13.57
C TRP A 37 -14.48 -11.80 -12.78
N ILE A 38 -13.82 -12.96 -12.78
CA ILE A 38 -12.52 -13.14 -12.11
C ILE A 38 -11.46 -12.21 -12.74
N GLY A 39 -11.40 -12.18 -14.06
CA GLY A 39 -10.44 -11.34 -14.80
C GLY A 39 -10.68 -9.85 -14.58
N SER A 40 -11.93 -9.39 -14.69
CA SER A 40 -12.27 -7.98 -14.47
C SER A 40 -12.08 -7.55 -13.01
N GLY A 41 -12.46 -8.39 -12.04
CA GLY A 41 -12.22 -8.12 -10.62
C GLY A 41 -10.74 -8.03 -10.28
N THR A 42 -9.93 -8.94 -10.82
CA THR A 42 -8.47 -8.92 -10.66
C THR A 42 -7.86 -7.67 -11.31
N LEU A 43 -8.29 -7.34 -12.54
CA LEU A 43 -7.82 -6.15 -13.26
C LEU A 43 -8.15 -4.86 -12.50
N ALA A 44 -9.37 -4.74 -11.98
CA ALA A 44 -9.78 -3.60 -11.17
C ALA A 44 -8.99 -3.51 -9.85
N LEU A 45 -8.68 -4.64 -9.22
CA LEU A 45 -7.85 -4.67 -8.01
C LEU A 45 -6.44 -4.12 -8.28
N PHE A 46 -5.80 -4.58 -9.36
CA PHE A 46 -4.41 -4.22 -9.68
C PHE A 46 -4.27 -2.85 -10.33
N LEU A 47 -5.17 -2.45 -11.22
CA LEU A 47 -5.05 -1.20 -11.96
C LEU A 47 -5.76 -0.02 -11.29
N VAL A 48 -6.71 -0.28 -10.39
CA VAL A 48 -7.48 0.80 -9.73
C VAL A 48 -7.22 0.81 -8.23
N ALA A 49 -7.51 -0.29 -7.53
CA ALA A 49 -7.40 -0.30 -6.07
C ALA A 49 -5.96 -0.14 -5.59
N MET A 50 -5.00 -0.82 -6.22
CA MET A 50 -3.58 -0.74 -5.88
C MET A 50 -2.99 0.68 -6.07
N PRO A 51 -3.10 1.32 -7.25
CA PRO A 51 -2.57 2.68 -7.43
C PRO A 51 -3.23 3.69 -6.50
N MET A 52 -4.55 3.57 -6.29
CA MET A 52 -5.28 4.46 -5.39
C MET A 52 -4.83 4.30 -3.93
N PHE A 53 -4.60 3.06 -3.50
CA PHE A 53 -4.01 2.76 -2.19
C PHE A 53 -2.60 3.33 -2.05
N LEU A 54 -1.72 3.12 -3.03
CA LEU A 54 -0.33 3.59 -3.00
C LEU A 54 -0.24 5.12 -2.95
N ILE A 55 -1.06 5.83 -3.74
CA ILE A 55 -1.13 7.30 -3.67
C ILE A 55 -1.54 7.74 -2.26
N ARG A 56 -2.54 7.08 -1.66
CA ARG A 56 -3.00 7.40 -0.31
C ARG A 56 -1.93 7.12 0.75
N ALA A 57 -1.23 6.01 0.65
CA ALA A 57 -0.21 5.56 1.60
C ALA A 57 1.10 6.35 1.48
N SER A 58 1.43 6.85 0.29
CA SER A 58 2.61 7.68 0.03
C SER A 58 2.39 9.16 0.34
N ARG A 59 1.15 9.62 0.56
CA ARG A 59 0.87 11.03 0.91
C ARG A 59 1.65 11.45 2.17
N GLY A 60 2.58 12.38 1.98
CA GLY A 60 3.42 12.96 3.05
C GLY A 60 4.81 12.34 3.15
N LYS A 61 5.12 11.28 2.39
CA LYS A 61 6.46 10.68 2.33
C LYS A 61 7.23 11.25 1.14
N LYS A 62 8.36 11.91 1.38
CA LYS A 62 9.26 12.35 0.31
C LYS A 62 10.20 11.19 -0.03
N MET A 63 10.22 10.76 -1.29
CA MET A 63 11.08 9.67 -1.76
C MET A 63 12.57 9.91 -1.42
N LYS A 64 13.01 11.17 -1.53
CA LYS A 64 14.38 11.60 -1.23
C LYS A 64 14.83 11.28 0.20
N ASP A 65 13.91 11.32 1.16
CA ASP A 65 14.22 11.09 2.58
C ASP A 65 14.46 9.60 2.88
N TYR A 66 14.10 8.71 1.94
CA TYR A 66 14.29 7.26 2.05
C TYR A 66 15.39 6.72 1.12
N MET A 67 15.99 7.57 0.28
CA MET A 67 17.12 7.15 -0.56
C MET A 67 18.39 7.04 0.28
N LEU A 68 19.13 5.95 0.08
CA LEU A 68 20.50 5.77 0.55
C LEU A 68 21.44 6.65 -0.28
N ASN A 69 21.43 7.94 0.01
CA ASN A 69 22.43 8.89 -0.47
C ASN A 69 23.46 9.14 0.64
N GLU A 70 24.64 9.64 0.25
CA GLU A 70 25.73 9.93 1.21
C GLU A 70 25.26 10.84 2.35
N GLU A 71 24.43 11.85 2.07
CA GLU A 71 23.89 12.77 3.08
C GLU A 71 23.01 12.07 4.14
N ASN A 72 22.11 11.17 3.72
CA ASN A 72 21.22 10.44 4.61
C ASN A 72 21.98 9.34 5.37
N ILE A 73 22.96 8.69 4.73
CA ILE A 73 23.84 7.71 5.40
C ILE A 73 24.64 8.41 6.49
N HIS A 74 25.18 9.60 6.22
CA HIS A 74 25.87 10.40 7.22
C HIS A 74 24.95 10.79 8.38
N LYS A 75 23.73 11.27 8.09
CA LYS A 75 22.70 11.55 9.12
C LYS A 75 22.36 10.33 9.97
N MET A 76 22.25 9.14 9.37
CA MET A 76 21.99 7.89 10.10
C MET A 76 23.15 7.53 11.03
N ARG A 77 24.40 7.71 10.59
CA ARG A 77 25.59 7.48 11.42
C ARG A 77 25.68 8.47 12.57
N ASP A 78 25.51 9.77 12.31
CA ASP A 78 25.56 10.80 13.35
C ASP A 78 24.47 10.63 14.40
N SER A 79 23.28 10.20 13.98
CA SER A 79 22.16 9.94 14.91
C SER A 79 22.46 8.78 15.86
N GLN A 80 23.13 7.72 15.37
CA GLN A 80 23.54 6.57 16.18
C GLN A 80 24.63 6.95 17.17
N THR A 81 25.64 7.71 16.74
CA THR A 81 26.73 8.18 17.61
C THR A 81 26.21 9.06 18.75
N LYS A 82 25.32 10.01 18.45
CA LYS A 82 24.67 10.86 19.47
C LYS A 82 23.82 10.06 20.44
N GLN A 83 23.15 9.01 19.98
CA GLN A 83 22.33 8.16 20.82
C GLN A 83 23.17 7.30 21.76
N SER A 84 24.32 6.78 21.30
CA SER A 84 25.28 6.08 22.15
C SER A 84 25.93 7.01 23.18
N GLU A 85 26.26 8.25 22.82
CA GLU A 85 26.85 9.22 23.74
C GLU A 85 25.86 9.64 24.84
N ASN A 86 24.60 9.93 24.48
CA ASN A 86 23.56 10.26 25.47
C ASN A 86 23.25 9.09 26.39
N LYS A 87 23.29 7.84 25.89
CA LYS A 87 23.12 6.65 26.73
C LYS A 87 24.25 6.52 27.76
N ASN A 88 25.50 6.67 27.33
CA ASN A 88 26.66 6.61 28.23
C ASN A 88 26.70 7.78 29.23
N ARG A 89 26.07 8.93 28.92
CA ARG A 89 26.02 10.10 29.82
C ARG A 89 24.88 10.03 30.85
N GLY A 90 23.86 9.20 30.62
CA GLY A 90 22.78 8.94 31.59
C GLY A 90 23.05 7.77 32.54
N GLU A 91 24.08 6.97 32.25
CA GLU A 91 24.54 5.85 33.09
C GLU A 91 25.71 6.23 34.03
N ASN A 92 26.25 7.46 33.91
CA ASN A 92 27.28 8.05 34.79
C ASN A 92 26.71 9.24 35.57
#